data_AF-A0A496MW15-F1
#
_entry.id   AF-A0A496MW15-F1
#
_cell.length_a   1.000
_cell.length_b   1.000
_cell.length_c   1.000
_cell.angle_alpha   90.00
_cell.angle_beta   90.00
_cell.angle_gamma   90.00
#
_symmetry.space_group_name_H-M   'P 1'
#
loop_
_entity.id
_entity.type
_entity.pdbx_description
1 polymer ?
#
loop_
_entity_poly.entity_id
_entity_poly.type
_entity_poly.pdbx_seq_one_letter_code
_entity_poly.pdbx_strand_id
1 'polypeptide(L)' 'MFGLFKKNISPDHAAADHTNLPLDNFMTTLMAQELPFLDSASRIRVYEILNTYDGPTITSQEELPTEIRELMDL' A
#
# COMPACT_ATOMS: atom_id res chain seq x y z
N MET A 1 37.67 6.74 13.50
CA MET A 1 36.53 7.17 12.66
C MET A 1 35.56 6.01 12.58
N PHE A 2 34.45 6.05 13.31
CA PHE A 2 33.39 5.05 13.18
C PHE A 2 32.18 5.73 12.55
N GLY A 3 32.03 5.57 11.23
CA GLY A 3 30.78 5.84 10.52
C GLY A 3 29.76 4.75 10.87
N LEU A 4 28.60 5.12 11.41
CA LEU A 4 27.37 5.34 10.64
C LEU A 4 26.85 4.06 9.95
N PHE A 5 26.05 3.28 10.67
CA PHE A 5 24.93 2.57 10.06
C PHE A 5 23.76 2.58 11.04
N LYS A 6 22.91 3.61 10.92
CA LYS A 6 21.59 3.60 11.56
C LYS A 6 20.77 2.57 10.78
N LYS A 7 20.62 1.36 11.31
CA LYS A 7 19.72 0.36 10.75
C LYS A 7 18.32 0.97 10.80
N ASN A 8 17.76 1.32 9.65
CA ASN A 8 16.34 1.66 9.56
C ASN A 8 15.59 0.36 9.86
N ILE A 9 15.18 0.21 11.11
CA ILE A 9 14.29 -0.86 11.54
C ILE A 9 12.91 -0.41 11.06
N SER A 10 12.62 -0.67 9.80
CA SER A 10 11.23 -0.76 9.36
C SER A 10 10.62 -1.90 10.18
N PRO A 11 9.48 -1.72 10.86
CA PRO A 11 8.80 -2.84 11.48
C PRO A 11 8.53 -3.87 10.39
N ASP A 12 9.03 -5.10 10.57
CA ASP A 12 8.80 -6.21 9.64
C ASP A 12 7.29 -6.49 9.58
N HIS A 13 6.62 -5.86 8.63
CA HIS A 13 5.21 -6.09 8.35
C HIS A 13 5.14 -7.26 7.37
N ALA A 14 4.92 -8.47 7.89
CA ALA A 14 4.86 -9.70 7.10
C ALA A 14 3.91 -9.64 5.89
N ALA A 15 2.90 -8.76 5.91
CA ALA A 15 2.01 -8.52 4.77
C ALA A 15 2.71 -7.84 3.59
N ALA A 16 3.65 -6.93 3.86
CA ALA A 16 4.42 -6.23 2.84
C ALA A 16 5.49 -7.11 2.20
N ASP A 17 6.05 -8.07 2.95
CA ASP A 17 7.05 -9.00 2.42
C ASP A 17 6.45 -10.07 1.47
N HIS A 18 5.12 -10.18 1.43
CA HIS A 18 4.40 -11.22 0.67
C HIS A 18 3.37 -10.66 -0.32
N THR A 19 3.31 -9.34 -0.51
CA THR A 19 2.41 -8.71 -1.47
C THR A 19 3.09 -8.52 -2.82
N ASN A 20 2.34 -8.74 -3.91
CA ASN A 20 2.76 -8.41 -5.28
C ASN A 20 2.16 -7.08 -5.76
N LEU A 21 1.51 -6.32 -4.87
CA LEU A 21 0.90 -5.04 -5.19
C LEU A 21 1.97 -3.94 -5.29
N PRO A 22 1.74 -2.88 -6.09
CA PRO A 22 2.69 -1.77 -6.28
C PRO A 22 2.65 -0.79 -5.10
N LEU A 23 2.74 -1.30 -3.87
CA LEU A 23 2.66 -0.53 -2.63
C LEU A 23 3.92 -0.75 -1.80
N ASP A 24 4.42 0.29 -1.15
CA ASP A 24 5.47 0.11 -0.14
C ASP A 24 4.93 -0.49 1.16
N ASN A 25 5.79 -0.70 2.16
CA ASN A 25 5.40 -1.34 3.41
C ASN A 25 4.36 -0.52 4.18
N PHE A 26 4.47 0.82 4.13
CA PHE A 26 3.55 1.72 4.81
C PHE A 26 2.16 1.65 4.17
N MET A 27 2.09 1.83 2.85
CA MET A 27 0.85 1.78 2.09
C MET A 27 0.21 0.39 2.13
N THR A 28 1.00 -0.68 2.07
CA THR A 28 0.49 -2.05 2.21
C THR A 28 -0.21 -2.25 3.56
N THR A 29 0.40 -1.74 4.63
CA THR A 29 -0.18 -1.85 5.99
C THR A 29 -1.44 -1.01 6.13
N LEU A 30 -1.43 0.22 5.58
CA LEU A 30 -2.60 1.10 5.56
C LEU A 30 -3.75 0.44 4.79
N MET A 31 -3.51 -0.02 3.58
CA MET A 31 -4.51 -0.73 2.78
C MET A 31 -5.04 -1.97 3.50
N ALA A 32 -4.18 -2.76 4.15
CA ALA A 32 -4.61 -3.93 4.91
C ALA A 32 -5.55 -3.58 6.09
N GLN A 33 -5.41 -2.39 6.67
CA GLN A 33 -6.28 -1.90 7.75
C GLN A 33 -7.61 -1.35 7.20
N GLU A 34 -7.58 -0.68 6.04
CA GLU A 34 -8.75 0.00 5.47
C GLU A 34 -9.65 -0.93 4.62
N LEU A 35 -9.08 -1.84 3.83
CA LEU A 35 -9.84 -2.72 2.92
C LEU A 35 -10.95 -3.56 3.61
N PRO A 36 -10.81 -4.02 4.87
CA PRO A 36 -11.90 -4.69 5.59
C PRO A 36 -13.16 -3.87 5.78
N PHE A 37 -13.07 -2.52 5.79
CA PHE A 37 -14.21 -1.62 5.96
C PHE A 37 -14.97 -1.35 4.66
N LEU A 38 -14.34 -1.60 3.51
CA LEU A 38 -15.01 -1.54 2.21
C LEU A 38 -16.00 -2.70 2.03
N ASP A 39 -17.08 -2.44 1.31
CA ASP A 39 -17.95 -3.50 0.81
C ASP A 39 -17.19 -4.42 -0.17
N SER A 40 -17.77 -5.60 -0.44
CA SER A 40 -17.12 -6.61 -1.27
C SER A 40 -16.83 -6.15 -2.69
N ALA A 41 -17.71 -5.36 -3.31
CA ALA A 41 -17.53 -4.90 -4.68
C ALA A 41 -16.42 -3.84 -4.75
N SER A 42 -16.43 -2.88 -3.82
CA SER A 42 -15.40 -1.85 -3.70
C SER A 42 -14.02 -2.46 -3.45
N ARG A 43 -13.92 -3.46 -2.57
CA ARG A 43 -12.65 -4.17 -2.32
C ARG A 43 -12.12 -4.90 -3.56
N ILE A 44 -12.99 -5.58 -4.31
CA ILE A 44 -12.59 -6.22 -5.58
C ILE A 44 -12.05 -5.17 -6.54
N ARG A 45 -12.74 -4.03 -6.66
CA ARG A 45 -12.35 -2.95 -7.56
C ARG A 45 -10.96 -2.37 -7.21
N VAL A 46 -10.67 -2.17 -5.93
CA VAL A 46 -9.33 -1.72 -5.49
C VAL A 46 -8.25 -2.72 -5.92
N TYR A 47 -8.46 -4.02 -5.73
CA TYR A 47 -7.49 -5.02 -6.17
C TYR A 47 -7.33 -5.07 -7.69
N GLU A 48 -8.40 -4.91 -8.47
CA GLU A 48 -8.30 -4.83 -9.94
C GLU A 48 -7.42 -3.67 -10.39
N ILE A 49 -7.64 -2.49 -9.80
CA ILE A 49 -6.86 -1.29 -10.12
C ILE A 49 -5.39 -1.51 -9.75
N LEU A 50 -5.11 -1.99 -8.54
CA LEU A 50 -3.73 -2.22 -8.09
C LEU A 50 -3.01 -3.32 -8.89
N ASN A 51 -3.72 -4.37 -9.30
CA ASN A 51 -3.14 -5.45 -10.12
C ASN A 51 -2.86 -5.04 -11.57
N THR A 52 -3.53 -4.01 -12.07
CA THR A 52 -3.37 -3.49 -13.45
C THR A 52 -2.58 -2.19 -13.50
N TYR A 53 -2.06 -1.74 -12.36
CA TYR A 53 -1.30 -0.50 -12.26
C TYR A 53 0.14 -0.70 -12.71
N ASP A 54 0.51 -0.01 -13.80
CA ASP A 54 1.84 -0.08 -14.42
C ASP A 54 2.80 1.05 -13.98
N GLY A 55 2.47 1.78 -12.91
CA GLY A 55 3.26 2.92 -12.42
C GLY A 55 4.34 2.55 -11.38
N PRO A 56 5.02 3.55 -10.80
CA PRO A 56 6.00 3.34 -9.74
C PRO A 56 5.35 2.83 -8.45
N THR A 57 6.16 2.29 -7.53
CA THR A 57 5.68 1.93 -6.18
C THR A 57 5.04 3.13 -5.50
N ILE A 58 3.80 2.94 -5.03
CA ILE A 58 3.01 3.93 -4.31
C ILE A 58 3.50 3.97 -2.86
N THR A 59 3.92 5.16 -2.43
CA THR A 59 4.53 5.42 -1.11
C THR A 59 3.71 6.38 -0.25
N SER A 60 2.67 7.00 -0.82
CA SER A 60 1.75 7.88 -0.10
C SER A 60 0.32 7.74 -0.61
N GLN A 61 -0.64 8.30 0.14
CA GLN A 61 -2.05 8.26 -0.25
C GLN A 61 -2.31 9.07 -1.51
N GLU A 62 -1.64 10.20 -1.70
CA GLU A 62 -1.80 11.10 -2.86
C GLU A 62 -1.37 10.45 -4.19
N GLU A 63 -0.48 9.45 -4.12
CA GLU A 63 -0.01 8.68 -5.28
C GLU A 63 -1.00 7.59 -5.70
N LEU A 64 -2.01 7.28 -4.87
CA LEU A 64 -3.04 6.30 -5.23
C LEU A 64 -3.84 6.78 -6.46
N PRO A 65 -4.20 5.86 -7.37
CA PRO A 65 -5.19 6.10 -8.41
C PRO A 65 -6.44 6.78 -7.83
N THR A 66 -6.92 7.83 -8.49
CA THR A 66 -8.03 8.66 -8.00
C THR A 66 -9.25 7.84 -7.59
N GLU A 67 -9.59 6.81 -8.37
CA GLU A 67 -10.71 5.92 -8.07
C GLU A 67 -10.53 5.18 -6.74
N ILE A 68 -9.31 4.77 -6.36
CA ILE A 68 -9.07 4.13 -5.05
C ILE A 68 -9.26 5.14 -3.93
N ARG A 69 -8.76 6.38 -4.08
CA ARG A 69 -8.93 7.44 -3.06
C ARG A 69 -10.41 7.74 -2.82
N GLU A 70 -11.20 7.81 -3.88
CA GLU A 70 -12.66 8.03 -3.79
C GLU A 70 -13.38 6.85 -3.13
N LEU A 71 -13.02 5.60 -3.46
CA LEU A 71 -13.61 4.41 -2.85
C LEU A 71 -13.29 4.30 -1.35
N MET A 72 -12.15 4.83 -0.93
CA MET A 72 -11.63 4.73 0.44
C MET A 72 -11.82 5.99 1.28
N ASP A 73 -12.35 7.08 0.70
CA ASP A 73 -12.52 8.39 1.34
C ASP A 73 -11.22 8.94 1.94
N LEU A 74 -10.12 8.83 1.17
CA LEU A 74 -8.74 9.23 1.53
C LEU A 74 -8.32 10.58 0.93
#